data_AF-A0A2G9V1Y2-F1
#
_entry.id   AF-A0A2G9V1Y2-F1
#
_cell.length_a   1.000
_cell.length_b   1.000
_cell.length_c   1.000
_cell.angle_alpha   90.00
_cell.angle_beta   90.00
_cell.angle_gamma   90.00
#
_symmetry.space_group_name_H-M   'P 1'
#
loop_
_entity.id
_entity.type
_entity.pdbx_description
1 polymer ?
#
loop_
_entity_poly.entity_id
_entity_poly.type
_entity_poly.pdbx_seq_one_letter_code
_entity_poly.pdbx_strand_id
1 'polypeptide(L)'
;MATAGYVVAPIPLRPVPGRVSVGDMKLEDVIEMFPHIEPFLVRKWHYAFYTFFDLIGNNVIEWKDFQRLIDAIGELRGEDGTDHVAARSSLTEVWQSMTETMGKDVKDQVKSVTRIIVSLHDG
;
A
#
# COMPACT_ATOMS: atom_id res chain seq x y z
N MET A 1 28.79 -42.35 -12.51
CA MET A 1 27.90 -41.73 -11.51
C MET A 1 28.10 -40.23 -11.52
N ALA A 2 27.12 -39.48 -12.04
CA ALA A 2 26.89 -38.06 -11.76
C ALA A 2 25.46 -37.75 -12.21
N THR A 3 24.69 -37.14 -11.32
CA THR A 3 23.23 -36.99 -11.31
C THR A 3 22.73 -35.95 -12.32
N ALA A 4 21.71 -36.30 -13.11
CA ALA A 4 20.98 -35.37 -13.96
C ALA A 4 20.21 -34.35 -13.11
N GLY A 5 20.53 -33.07 -13.25
CA GLY A 5 19.80 -31.97 -12.61
C GLY A 5 18.45 -31.77 -13.29
N TYR A 6 17.36 -31.88 -12.51
CA TYR A 6 16.03 -31.50 -12.93
C TYR A 6 15.92 -29.97 -12.94
N VAL A 7 15.79 -29.36 -14.12
CA VAL A 7 15.38 -27.96 -14.24
C VAL A 7 13.86 -27.93 -14.29
N VAL A 8 13.23 -27.51 -13.19
CA VAL A 8 11.77 -27.27 -13.16
C VAL A 8 11.50 -25.96 -13.89
N ALA A 9 10.94 -26.03 -15.09
CA ALA A 9 10.45 -24.84 -15.79
C ALA A 9 9.30 -24.20 -14.98
N PRO A 10 9.24 -22.85 -14.86
CA PRO A 10 8.15 -22.18 -14.16
C PRO A 10 6.82 -22.50 -14.86
N ILE A 11 5.87 -23.02 -14.09
CA ILE A 11 4.52 -23.32 -14.56
C ILE A 11 3.85 -21.98 -14.93
N PRO A 12 3.33 -21.80 -16.16
CA PRO A 12 2.56 -20.61 -16.49
C PRO A 12 1.29 -20.58 -15.64
N LEU A 13 1.15 -19.55 -14.80
CA LEU A 13 -0.05 -19.33 -14.00
C LEU A 13 -1.23 -19.13 -14.94
N ARG A 14 -2.13 -20.12 -15.02
CA ARG A 14 -3.43 -19.92 -15.68
C ARG A 14 -4.27 -18.98 -14.80
N PRO A 15 -4.94 -17.98 -15.38
CA PRO A 15 -5.89 -17.16 -14.62
C PRO A 15 -7.01 -18.04 -14.05
N VAL A 16 -7.23 -17.96 -12.74
CA VAL A 16 -8.35 -18.62 -12.06
C VAL A 16 -9.62 -17.79 -12.32
N PRO A 17 -10.69 -18.34 -12.92
CA PRO A 17 -11.93 -17.59 -13.14
C PRO A 17 -12.53 -17.19 -11.79
N GLY A 18 -12.76 -15.89 -11.58
CA GLY A 18 -13.36 -15.36 -10.35
C GLY A 18 -12.37 -14.85 -9.29
N ARG A 19 -11.05 -14.95 -9.50
CA ARG A 19 -10.10 -14.10 -8.77
C ARG A 19 -9.92 -12.82 -9.56
N VAL A 20 -10.52 -11.74 -9.07
CA VAL A 20 -10.09 -10.40 -9.46
C VAL A 20 -8.64 -10.30 -9.00
N SER A 21 -7.70 -10.32 -9.96
CA SER A 21 -6.33 -9.91 -9.69
C SER A 21 -6.43 -8.51 -9.13
N VAL A 22 -5.97 -8.29 -7.89
CA VAL A 22 -5.89 -6.95 -7.28
C VAL A 22 -4.70 -6.22 -7.92
N GLY A 23 -4.70 -6.18 -9.25
CA GLY A 23 -3.84 -5.37 -10.10
C GLY A 23 -4.79 -4.48 -10.87
N ASP A 24 -4.70 -3.19 -10.60
CA ASP A 24 -5.29 -2.09 -11.36
C ASP A 24 -6.83 -2.12 -11.46
N MET A 25 -7.52 -1.92 -10.34
CA MET A 25 -8.90 -1.42 -10.43
C MET A 25 -8.85 -0.05 -11.12
N LYS A 26 -9.60 0.12 -12.20
CA LYS A 26 -9.65 1.42 -12.87
C LYS A 26 -10.41 2.38 -11.97
N LEU A 27 -10.03 3.65 -12.01
CA LEU A 27 -10.63 4.70 -11.20
C LEU A 27 -12.16 4.77 -11.41
N GLU A 28 -12.61 4.48 -12.63
CA GLU A 28 -14.02 4.36 -13.01
C GLU A 28 -14.73 3.25 -12.22
N ASP A 29 -14.11 2.07 -12.11
CA ASP A 29 -14.66 0.95 -11.34
C ASP A 29 -14.79 1.32 -9.85
N VAL A 30 -13.81 2.06 -9.30
CA VAL A 30 -13.84 2.53 -7.90
C VAL A 30 -14.95 3.56 -7.70
N ILE A 31 -15.16 4.48 -8.64
CA ILE A 31 -16.26 5.46 -8.56
C ILE A 31 -17.62 4.74 -8.59
N GLU A 32 -17.78 3.73 -9.44
CA GLU A 32 -19.02 2.94 -9.52
C GLU A 32 -19.31 2.13 -8.24
N MET A 33 -18.27 1.71 -7.51
CA MET A 33 -18.43 1.03 -6.22
C MET A 33 -18.94 1.93 -5.10
N PHE A 34 -18.76 3.25 -5.22
CA PHE A 34 -19.17 4.23 -4.20
C PHE A 34 -20.11 5.30 -4.79
N PRO A 35 -21.32 4.91 -5.26
CA PRO A 35 -22.23 5.84 -5.94
C PRO A 35 -22.81 6.93 -5.03
N HIS A 36 -22.66 6.77 -3.72
CA HIS A 36 -23.09 7.70 -2.68
C HIS A 36 -22.01 8.74 -2.34
N ILE A 37 -20.79 8.59 -2.87
CA ILE A 37 -19.68 9.53 -2.68
C ILE A 37 -19.50 10.33 -3.97
N GLU A 38 -19.38 11.64 -3.83
CA GLU A 38 -19.09 12.52 -4.96
C GLU A 38 -17.85 12.02 -5.73
N PRO A 39 -17.93 11.76 -7.05
CA PRO A 39 -16.82 11.21 -7.82
C PRO A 39 -15.54 12.02 -7.68
N PHE A 40 -15.64 13.34 -7.52
CA PHE A 40 -14.50 14.21 -7.26
C PHE A 40 -13.70 13.80 -6.01
N LEU A 41 -14.38 13.42 -4.92
CA LEU A 41 -13.74 12.99 -3.68
C LEU A 41 -13.04 11.64 -3.85
N VAL A 42 -13.67 10.70 -4.57
CA VAL A 42 -13.06 9.40 -4.90
C VAL A 42 -11.77 9.60 -5.69
N ARG A 43 -11.78 10.48 -6.71
CA ARG A 43 -10.57 10.83 -7.48
C ARG A 43 -9.49 11.42 -6.59
N LYS A 44 -9.85 12.35 -5.70
CA LYS A 44 -8.88 13.00 -4.79
C LYS A 44 -8.17 11.99 -3.90
N TRP A 45 -8.92 11.07 -3.29
CA TRP A 45 -8.35 10.01 -2.45
C TRP A 45 -7.53 9.00 -3.24
N HIS A 46 -8.00 8.64 -4.44
CA HIS A 46 -7.24 7.78 -5.35
C HIS A 46 -5.88 8.38 -5.70
N TYR A 47 -5.83 9.66 -6.10
CA TYR A 47 -4.56 10.34 -6.36
C TYR A 47 -3.66 10.44 -5.12
N ALA A 48 -4.24 10.75 -3.96
CA ALA A 48 -3.47 10.85 -2.73
C ALA A 48 -2.80 9.52 -2.36
N PHE A 49 -3.52 8.40 -2.50
CA PHE A 49 -3.00 7.04 -2.27
C PHE A 49 -1.73 6.79 -3.07
N TYR A 50 -1.81 6.92 -4.39
CA TYR A 50 -0.70 6.61 -5.29
C TYR A 50 0.46 7.59 -5.19
N THR A 51 0.19 8.84 -4.81
CA THR A 51 1.24 9.87 -4.76
C THR A 51 2.00 9.85 -3.43
N PHE A 52 1.32 9.57 -2.31
CA PHE A 52 1.87 9.80 -0.97
C PHE A 52 1.97 8.55 -0.10
N PHE A 53 1.23 7.48 -0.41
CA PHE A 53 1.14 6.31 0.47
C PHE A 53 1.64 5.00 -0.16
N ASP A 54 1.53 4.82 -1.48
CA ASP A 54 2.10 3.68 -2.21
C ASP A 54 3.40 4.11 -2.92
N LEU A 55 4.46 4.31 -2.13
CA LEU A 55 5.73 4.84 -2.63
C LEU A 55 6.57 3.77 -3.31
N ILE A 56 6.27 2.51 -3.04
CA ILE A 56 6.91 1.35 -3.68
C ILE A 56 6.20 1.00 -4.99
N GLY A 57 4.96 1.45 -5.19
CA GLY A 57 4.18 1.25 -6.41
C GLY A 57 3.66 -0.18 -6.54
N ASN A 58 3.33 -0.83 -5.42
CA ASN A 58 2.83 -2.21 -5.39
C ASN A 58 1.31 -2.28 -5.11
N ASN A 59 0.59 -1.16 -5.23
CA ASN A 59 -0.85 -1.03 -5.01
C ASN A 59 -1.31 -1.35 -3.57
N VAL A 60 -0.40 -1.36 -2.60
CA VAL A 60 -0.72 -1.54 -1.17
C VAL A 60 0.04 -0.50 -0.36
N ILE A 61 -0.49 -0.16 0.81
CA ILE A 61 0.28 0.59 1.82
C ILE A 61 0.81 -0.43 2.81
N GLU A 62 2.11 -0.43 3.01
CA GLU A 62 2.81 -1.27 3.98
C GLU A 62 3.86 -0.47 4.74
N TRP A 63 4.37 -1.02 5.83
CA TRP A 63 5.43 -0.38 6.61
C TRP A 63 6.63 0.06 5.75
N LYS A 64 6.91 -0.68 4.68
CA LYS A 64 8.02 -0.39 3.78
C LYS A 64 7.86 0.95 3.03
N ASP A 65 6.63 1.41 2.79
CA ASP A 65 6.39 2.75 2.21
C ASP A 65 6.81 3.85 3.21
N PHE A 66 6.46 3.68 4.49
CA PHE A 66 6.88 4.58 5.56
C PHE A 66 8.39 4.54 5.76
N GLN A 67 9.00 3.34 5.70
CA GLN A 67 10.45 3.19 5.74
C GLN A 67 11.11 3.97 4.59
N ARG A 68 10.55 3.93 3.38
CA ARG A 68 11.09 4.69 2.24
C ARG A 68 11.05 6.20 2.46
N LEU A 69 10.02 6.73 3.14
CA LEU A 69 9.97 8.15 3.54
C LEU A 69 11.03 8.49 4.59
N ILE A 70 11.17 7.64 5.61
CA ILE A 70 12.17 7.83 6.68
C ILE A 70 13.57 7.87 6.05
N ASP A 71 13.88 6.91 5.18
CA ASP A 71 15.17 6.81 4.50
C ASP A 71 15.41 8.05 3.61
N ALA A 72 14.40 8.50 2.85
CA ALA A 72 14.51 9.71 2.03
C ALA A 72 14.76 10.98 2.88
N ILE A 73 14.16 11.06 4.08
CA ILE A 73 14.45 12.16 5.02
C ILE A 73 15.89 12.06 5.53
N GLY A 74 16.36 10.86 5.86
CA GLY A 74 17.76 10.61 6.25
C GLY A 74 18.75 11.02 5.16
N GLU A 75 18.49 10.63 3.90
CA GLU A 75 19.31 11.01 2.75
C GLU A 75 19.39 12.54 2.56
N LEU A 76 18.31 13.29 2.84
CA LEU A 76 18.23 14.73 2.64
C LEU A 76 18.70 15.57 3.84
N ARG A 77 18.53 15.08 5.06
CA ARG A 77 18.76 15.83 6.31
C ARG A 77 19.90 15.29 7.16
N GLY A 78 20.50 14.17 6.73
CA GLY A 78 21.56 13.44 7.44
C GLY A 78 21.00 12.26 8.21
N GLU A 79 21.62 11.09 8.00
CA GLU A 79 21.35 9.90 8.79
C GLU A 79 21.63 10.17 10.28
N ASP A 80 20.81 9.56 11.14
CA ASP A 80 20.76 9.81 12.59
C ASP A 80 20.68 11.28 13.06
N GLY A 81 20.40 12.23 12.15
CA GLY A 81 20.10 13.61 12.50
C GLY A 81 18.80 13.75 13.29
N THR A 82 18.61 14.87 13.98
CA THR A 82 17.40 15.13 14.80
C THR A 82 16.12 14.94 14.00
N ASP A 83 16.11 15.40 12.75
CA ASP A 83 14.96 15.32 11.86
C ASP A 83 14.68 13.87 11.43
N HIS A 84 15.72 13.09 11.15
CA HIS A 84 15.59 11.67 10.79
C HIS A 84 15.09 10.84 11.97
N VAL A 85 15.61 11.08 13.18
CA VAL A 85 15.17 10.40 14.41
C VAL A 85 13.71 10.76 14.73
N ALA A 86 13.34 12.04 14.62
CA ALA A 86 11.97 12.48 14.82
C ALA A 86 11.01 11.87 13.79
N ALA A 87 11.38 11.89 12.50
CA ALA A 87 10.60 11.28 11.43
C ALA A 87 10.39 9.79 11.67
N ARG A 88 11.44 9.07 12.07
CA ARG A 88 11.34 7.64 12.40
C ARG A 88 10.34 7.38 13.53
N SER A 89 10.35 8.17 14.61
CA SER A 89 9.37 8.02 15.70
C SER A 89 7.95 8.29 15.21
N SER A 90 7.72 9.47 14.62
CA SER A 90 6.39 9.92 14.24
C SER A 90 5.76 9.05 13.15
N LEU A 91 6.54 8.64 12.13
CA LEU A 91 6.01 7.79 11.06
C LEU A 91 5.74 6.36 11.54
N THR A 92 6.48 5.88 12.54
CA THR A 92 6.17 4.60 13.22
C THR A 92 4.83 4.69 13.95
N GLU A 93 4.62 5.75 14.73
CA GLU A 93 3.36 5.96 15.47
C GLU A 93 2.16 6.12 14.53
N VAL A 94 2.32 6.85 13.42
CA VAL A 94 1.27 6.99 12.40
C VAL A 94 0.91 5.64 11.79
N TRP A 95 1.89 4.82 11.40
CA TRP A 95 1.62 3.50 10.86
C TRP A 95 0.88 2.61 11.85
N GLN A 96 1.32 2.59 13.10
CA GLN A 96 0.67 1.82 14.17
C GLN A 96 -0.79 2.24 14.34
N SER A 97 -1.06 3.55 14.48
CA SER A 97 -2.40 4.09 14.62
C SER A 97 -3.30 3.81 13.41
N MET A 98 -2.75 3.86 12.19
CA MET A 98 -3.48 3.49 10.98
C MET A 98 -3.85 2.00 10.98
N THR A 99 -2.92 1.12 11.32
CA THR A 99 -3.20 -0.33 11.38
C THR A 99 -4.21 -0.68 12.46
N GLU A 100 -4.13 -0.05 13.63
CA GLU A 100 -5.09 -0.22 14.73
C GLU A 100 -6.49 0.23 14.31
N THR A 101 -6.63 1.43 13.73
CA THR A 101 -7.91 1.96 13.24
C THR A 101 -8.56 1.04 12.20
N MET A 102 -7.74 0.37 11.38
CA MET A 102 -8.21 -0.57 10.35
C MET A 102 -8.41 -2.00 10.87
N GLY A 103 -8.20 -2.26 12.16
CA GLY A 103 -8.29 -3.58 12.77
C GLY A 103 -7.26 -4.57 12.21
N LYS A 104 -6.05 -4.10 11.92
CA LYS A 104 -4.95 -4.86 11.30
C LYS A 104 -3.72 -4.94 12.19
N ASP A 105 -2.90 -5.96 11.96
CA ASP A 105 -1.57 -6.04 12.54
C ASP A 105 -0.59 -5.07 11.84
N VAL A 106 0.43 -4.62 12.56
CA VAL A 106 1.50 -3.74 12.05
C VAL A 106 2.26 -4.37 10.87
N LYS A 107 2.23 -5.71 10.76
CA LYS A 107 2.83 -6.48 9.65
C LYS A 107 1.88 -6.69 8.47
N ASP A 108 0.61 -6.32 8.60
CA ASP A 108 -0.38 -6.51 7.55
C ASP A 108 -0.26 -5.45 6.45
N GLN A 109 -0.61 -5.84 5.23
CA GLN A 109 -0.72 -4.91 4.11
C GLN A 109 -2.10 -4.25 4.07
N VAL A 110 -2.13 -2.94 3.85
CA VAL A 110 -3.36 -2.17 3.62
C VAL A 110 -3.65 -2.11 2.12
N LYS A 111 -4.54 -3.00 1.68
CA LYS A 111 -4.97 -3.08 0.28
C LYS A 111 -5.95 -1.97 -0.09
N SER A 112 -5.51 -1.12 -1.02
CA SER A 112 -6.31 -0.27 -1.93
C SER A 112 -7.10 0.90 -1.32
N VAL A 113 -7.21 1.96 -2.12
CA VAL A 113 -8.11 3.12 -2.01
C VAL A 113 -9.51 2.72 -1.55
N THR A 114 -10.04 1.59 -2.01
CA THR A 114 -11.37 1.08 -1.64
C THR A 114 -11.51 0.90 -0.13
N ARG A 115 -10.49 0.40 0.58
CA ARG A 115 -10.56 0.26 2.03
C ARG A 115 -10.44 1.58 2.77
N ILE A 116 -9.62 2.50 2.27
CA ILE A 116 -9.52 3.85 2.85
C ILE A 116 -10.86 4.57 2.74
N ILE A 117 -11.52 4.48 1.58
CA ILE A 117 -12.83 5.09 1.37
C ILE A 117 -13.90 4.46 2.29
N VAL A 118 -13.88 3.13 2.48
CA VAL A 118 -14.78 2.45 3.43
C VAL A 118 -14.50 2.89 4.88
N SER A 119 -13.23 2.92 5.30
CA SER A 119 -12.83 3.31 6.65
C SER A 119 -13.09 4.79 6.98
N LEU A 120 -13.18 5.67 5.99
CA LEU A 120 -13.52 7.09 6.18
C LEU A 120 -15.02 7.36 6.27
N HIS A 121 -15.87 6.44 5.81
CA HIS A 121 -17.33 6.58 5.86
C HIS A 121 -17.93 5.96 7.13
N ASP A 122 -17.36 4.85 7.62
CA ASP A 122 -17.85 4.14 8.81
C ASP A 122 -17.31 4.73 10.15
N GLY A 123 -16.63 5.88 10.09
CA GLY A 123 -16.09 6.61 11.25
C GLY A 123 -17.01 7.70 11.77
#